data_AF-A0A3P7ZBM7-F1
#
_entry.id   AF-A0A3P7ZBM7-F1
#
_cell.length_a   1.000
_cell.length_b   1.000
_cell.length_c   1.000
_cell.angle_alpha   90.00
_cell.angle_beta   90.00
_cell.angle_gamma   90.00
#
_symmetry.space_group_name_H-M   'P 1'
#
loop_
_entity.id
_entity.type
_entity.pdbx_description
1 polymer ?
#
loop_
_entity_poly.entity_id
_entity_poly.type
_entity_poly.pdbx_seq_one_letter_code
_entity_poly.pdbx_strand_id
1 'polypeptide(L)'
;MSVFLMLTFLRRCLGCGFALFCGKDCQMLGWKDHKEICNGKDKKTNGFYKNRTSERTILQIWAHTEQIRQDSYAMKKFEGPCYFKFMLPKDVVFELHCRDYINRHAISDKGYIKEIGKGLYLDLCAYDHSCRPNAIFTCDGFVATLRGLNSNVDITNRSTTFYTYIDLLSSLQQRKKQLQDTWYFDCQCERCIDPSDHLLTSILCPNCPVSFHVTLERAEISIFGEQSYKNIKSGIITCDKCGLSVFFQDYVMEAVNAMRFIDRVIDDREVEQVR
;
A
#
# COMPACT_ATOMS: atom_id res chain seq x y z
N MET A 1 4.25 -18.86 9.84
CA MET A 1 3.96 -17.45 9.54
C MET A 1 5.14 -16.64 10.02
N SER A 2 5.75 -15.84 9.15
CA SER A 2 6.79 -14.89 9.54
C SER A 2 6.09 -13.54 9.72
N VAL A 3 6.08 -13.03 10.96
CA VAL A 3 5.46 -11.74 11.30
C VAL A 3 6.59 -10.78 11.64
N PHE A 4 6.78 -9.75 10.83
CA PHE A 4 7.67 -8.63 11.14
C PHE A 4 6.76 -7.47 11.56
N LEU A 5 6.55 -7.29 12.87
CA LEU A 5 5.89 -6.08 13.37
C LEU A 5 6.91 -4.93 13.32
N MET A 6 6.56 -3.81 12.71
CA MET A 6 7.29 -2.55 12.86
C MET A 6 6.59 -1.74 13.96
N LEU A 7 6.95 -2.03 15.21
CA LEU A 7 6.57 -1.20 16.36
C LEU A 7 7.84 -0.97 17.19
N THR A 8 8.11 0.29 17.50
CA THR A 8 9.26 0.79 18.29
C THR A 8 9.31 0.25 19.73
N PHE A 9 8.35 -0.58 20.16
CA PHE A 9 8.25 -1.16 21.50
C PHE A 9 8.12 -2.70 21.52
N LEU A 10 8.62 -3.39 20.50
CA LEU A 10 8.58 -4.85 20.48
C LEU A 10 9.64 -5.46 21.40
N ARG A 11 9.23 -6.45 22.20
CA ARG A 11 10.13 -7.23 23.04
C ARG A 11 10.64 -8.44 22.26
N ARG A 12 11.97 -8.59 22.22
CA ARG A 12 12.61 -9.80 21.67
C ARG A 12 12.39 -10.97 22.61
N CYS A 13 12.11 -12.14 22.05
CA CYS A 13 12.22 -13.39 22.78
C CYS A 13 13.68 -13.57 23.24
N LEU A 14 13.90 -13.70 24.54
CA LEU A 14 15.23 -13.89 25.11
C LEU A 14 15.85 -15.24 24.72
N GLY A 15 15.02 -16.23 24.40
CA GLY A 15 15.49 -17.58 24.03
C GLY A 15 16.15 -17.61 22.65
N CYS A 16 15.45 -17.11 21.62
CA CYS A 16 15.98 -17.13 20.25
C CYS A 16 16.65 -15.80 19.83
N GLY A 17 16.29 -14.67 20.45
CA GLY A 17 16.78 -13.34 20.05
C GLY A 17 16.20 -12.79 18.74
N PHE A 18 15.33 -13.56 18.04
CA PHE A 18 14.80 -13.22 16.72
C PHE A 18 13.32 -12.84 16.72
N ALA A 19 12.47 -13.60 17.41
CA ALA A 19 11.03 -13.32 17.44
C ALA A 19 10.74 -12.06 18.25
N LEU A 20 9.82 -11.24 17.73
CA LEU A 20 9.40 -9.97 18.31
C LEU A 20 7.94 -10.03 18.69
N PHE A 21 7.61 -9.56 19.90
CA PHE A 21 6.25 -9.55 20.43
C PHE A 21 5.88 -8.18 20.98
N CYS A 22 4.60 -7.81 20.86
CA CYS A 22 4.07 -6.56 21.43
C CYS A 22 4.27 -6.46 22.95
N GLY A 23 4.29 -7.60 23.64
CA GLY A 23 4.37 -7.72 25.08
C GLY A 23 4.30 -9.18 25.51
N LYS A 24 4.26 -9.42 26.82
CA LYS A 24 4.24 -10.77 27.40
C LYS A 24 2.97 -11.54 27.00
N ASP A 25 1.84 -10.86 26.86
CA ASP A 25 0.57 -11.48 26.48
C ASP A 25 0.60 -11.97 25.01
N CYS A 26 1.07 -11.12 24.08
CA CYS A 26 1.33 -11.53 22.69
C CYS A 26 2.33 -12.71 22.62
N GLN A 27 3.38 -12.68 23.44
CA GLN A 27 4.36 -13.76 23.51
C GLN A 27 3.71 -15.06 24.00
N MET A 28 2.88 -15.02 25.04
CA MET A 28 2.18 -16.18 25.57
C MET A 28 1.16 -16.76 24.59
N LEU A 29 0.39 -15.90 23.91
CA LEU A 29 -0.56 -16.31 22.87
C LEU A 29 0.15 -17.05 21.72
N GLY A 30 1.27 -16.52 21.25
CA GLY A 30 2.08 -17.15 20.21
C GLY A 30 3.00 -18.28 20.72
N TRP A 31 3.09 -18.51 22.04
CA TRP A 31 4.11 -19.38 22.62
C TRP A 31 3.94 -20.84 22.23
N LYS A 32 2.70 -21.30 22.04
CA LYS A 32 2.42 -22.68 21.64
C LYS A 32 3.21 -23.08 20.39
N ASP A 33 3.18 -22.23 19.37
CA ASP A 33 3.89 -22.48 18.11
C ASP A 33 5.33 -21.95 18.17
N HIS A 34 5.52 -20.76 18.74
CA HIS A 34 6.85 -20.16 18.82
C HIS A 34 7.83 -21.01 19.64
N LYS A 35 7.40 -21.71 20.70
CA LYS A 35 8.29 -22.56 21.52
C LYS A 35 8.98 -23.63 20.70
N GLU A 36 8.27 -24.27 19.77
CA GLU A 36 8.84 -25.31 18.90
C GLU A 36 9.85 -24.70 17.93
N ILE A 37 9.53 -23.54 17.34
CA ILE A 37 10.43 -22.78 16.46
C ILE A 37 11.67 -22.30 17.23
N CYS A 38 11.47 -21.74 18.42
CA CYS A 38 12.52 -21.19 19.28
C CYS A 38 13.54 -22.25 19.69
N ASN A 39 13.09 -23.50 19.83
CA ASN A 39 13.93 -24.64 20.19
C ASN A 39 14.41 -25.44 18.97
N GLY A 40 14.10 -25.01 17.74
CA GLY A 40 14.45 -25.73 16.50
C GLY A 40 13.79 -27.11 16.37
N LYS A 41 12.69 -27.34 17.08
CA LYS A 41 11.92 -28.61 17.09
C LYS A 41 10.79 -28.62 16.07
N ASP A 42 10.40 -27.46 15.56
CA ASP A 42 9.44 -27.25 14.47
C ASP A 42 9.63 -28.22 13.30
N LYS A 43 10.88 -28.47 12.90
CA LYS A 43 11.21 -29.40 11.79
C LYS A 43 10.99 -30.87 12.11
N LYS A 44 11.01 -31.24 13.40
CA LYS A 44 10.85 -32.61 13.89
C LYS A 44 9.41 -32.91 14.30
N THR A 45 8.63 -31.86 14.60
CA THR A 45 7.23 -31.99 14.97
C THR A 45 6.40 -32.27 13.72
N ASN A 46 6.00 -33.53 13.55
CA ASN A 46 5.19 -33.96 12.42
C ASN A 46 3.86 -33.17 12.41
N GLY A 47 3.57 -32.49 11.31
CA GLY A 47 2.37 -31.66 11.21
C GLY A 47 2.54 -30.19 11.56
N PHE A 48 3.69 -29.77 12.10
CA PHE A 48 3.90 -28.38 12.55
C PHE A 48 3.62 -27.33 11.46
N TYR A 49 4.04 -27.62 10.24
CA TYR A 49 3.73 -26.80 9.05
C TYR A 49 2.59 -27.37 8.18
N LYS A 50 2.01 -28.53 8.54
CA LYS A 50 1.03 -29.24 7.69
C LYS A 50 -0.42 -28.80 7.91
N ASN A 51 -0.74 -28.16 9.04
CA ASN A 51 -2.08 -27.56 9.25
C ASN A 51 -2.22 -26.20 8.54
N ARG A 52 -1.36 -25.94 7.56
CA ARG A 52 -1.51 -24.81 6.66
C ARG A 52 -2.64 -25.15 5.71
N THR A 53 -3.74 -24.42 5.80
CA THR A 53 -4.90 -24.57 4.92
C THR A 53 -4.58 -24.14 3.49
N SER A 54 -3.66 -23.20 3.32
CA SER A 54 -3.22 -22.71 2.03
C SER A 54 -2.36 -23.76 1.31
N GLU A 55 -2.76 -24.10 0.10
CA GLU A 55 -2.05 -25.04 -0.78
C GLU A 55 -0.86 -24.38 -1.51
N ARG A 56 -0.74 -23.05 -1.42
CA ARG A 56 0.35 -22.31 -2.07
C ARG A 56 1.68 -22.48 -1.33
N THR A 57 2.80 -22.25 -1.98
CA THR A 57 4.12 -22.17 -1.31
C THR A 57 4.71 -20.78 -1.51
N ILE A 58 5.68 -20.40 -0.67
CA ILE A 58 6.36 -19.10 -0.81
C ILE A 58 7.08 -18.98 -2.16
N LEU A 59 7.45 -20.09 -2.79
CA LEU A 59 8.07 -20.09 -4.12
C LEU A 59 7.08 -19.80 -5.25
N GLN A 60 5.77 -19.85 -4.97
CA GLN A 60 4.69 -19.60 -5.94
C GLN A 60 4.11 -18.18 -5.89
N ILE A 61 4.62 -17.29 -5.04
CA ILE A 61 4.22 -15.87 -5.04
C ILE A 61 5.19 -15.05 -5.89
N TRP A 62 4.88 -13.80 -6.20
CA TRP A 62 5.76 -12.98 -7.04
C TRP A 62 7.02 -12.57 -6.31
N ALA A 63 8.16 -12.51 -7.01
CA ALA A 63 9.42 -12.10 -6.40
C ALA A 63 9.94 -10.76 -6.92
N HIS A 64 9.66 -10.38 -8.18
CA HIS A 64 10.20 -9.14 -8.79
C HIS A 64 11.72 -8.97 -8.60
N THR A 65 12.49 -10.08 -8.63
CA THR A 65 13.93 -10.06 -8.34
C THR A 65 14.70 -9.15 -9.27
N GLU A 66 14.37 -9.14 -10.57
CA GLU A 66 15.07 -8.33 -11.56
C GLU A 66 14.81 -6.84 -11.36
N GLN A 67 13.55 -6.46 -11.08
CA GLN A 67 13.20 -5.08 -10.77
C GLN A 67 13.90 -4.62 -9.48
N ILE A 68 13.86 -5.44 -8.43
CA ILE A 68 14.50 -5.11 -7.15
C ILE A 68 16.02 -4.99 -7.29
N ARG A 69 16.69 -5.83 -8.10
CA ARG A 69 18.14 -5.70 -8.37
C ARG A 69 18.50 -4.35 -8.98
N GLN A 70 17.61 -3.78 -9.79
CA GLN A 70 17.81 -2.51 -10.48
C GLN A 70 17.42 -1.31 -9.60
N ASP A 71 16.65 -1.55 -8.54
CA ASP A 71 16.23 -0.54 -7.58
C ASP A 71 17.30 -0.35 -6.48
N SER A 72 18.05 0.74 -6.59
CA SER A 72 19.13 1.06 -5.65
C SER A 72 18.64 1.27 -4.20
N TYR A 73 17.41 1.76 -4.01
CA TYR A 73 16.83 1.97 -2.69
C TYR A 73 16.43 0.64 -2.05
N ALA A 74 15.77 -0.24 -2.82
CA ALA A 74 15.41 -1.57 -2.35
C ALA A 74 16.65 -2.43 -2.05
N MET A 75 17.67 -2.40 -2.93
CA MET A 75 18.94 -3.10 -2.70
C MET A 75 19.65 -2.63 -1.43
N LYS A 76 19.67 -1.32 -1.16
CA LYS A 76 20.26 -0.78 0.08
C LYS A 76 19.56 -1.32 1.34
N LYS A 77 18.24 -1.53 1.29
CA LYS A 77 17.50 -2.18 2.40
C LYS A 77 17.87 -3.64 2.58
N PHE A 78 18.03 -4.39 1.48
CA PHE A 78 18.44 -5.79 1.52
C PHE A 78 19.87 -5.97 2.05
N GLU A 79 20.79 -5.10 1.65
CA GLU A 79 22.21 -5.19 2.06
C GLU A 79 22.46 -4.72 3.51
N GLY A 80 21.43 -4.28 4.22
CA GLY A 80 21.51 -3.92 5.63
C GLY A 80 21.93 -5.08 6.55
N PRO A 81 22.33 -4.79 7.80
CA PRO A 81 22.95 -5.75 8.72
C PRO A 81 22.03 -6.89 9.20
N CYS A 82 20.76 -6.91 8.78
CA CYS A 82 19.73 -7.82 9.31
C CYS A 82 19.72 -9.21 8.65
N TYR A 83 20.26 -9.38 7.43
CA TYR A 83 20.05 -10.59 6.64
C TYR A 83 21.24 -11.58 6.62
N PHE A 84 22.40 -11.22 7.18
CA PHE A 84 23.62 -12.03 7.04
C PHE A 84 23.90 -13.01 8.20
N LYS A 85 22.89 -13.32 9.04
CA LYS A 85 23.00 -14.35 10.09
C LYS A 85 22.46 -15.73 9.68
N PHE A 86 21.95 -15.88 8.45
CA PHE A 86 21.34 -17.12 7.99
C PHE A 86 22.38 -17.99 7.25
N MET A 87 22.44 -19.29 7.56
CA MET A 87 23.30 -20.29 6.92
C MET A 87 22.88 -20.63 5.46
N LEU A 88 22.26 -19.68 4.75
CA LEU A 88 21.75 -19.85 3.39
C LEU A 88 22.57 -19.02 2.40
N PRO A 89 22.72 -19.47 1.14
CA PRO A 89 23.33 -18.68 0.07
C PRO A 89 22.66 -17.30 -0.10
N LYS A 90 23.45 -16.25 -0.36
CA LYS A 90 22.97 -14.85 -0.43
C LYS A 90 21.87 -14.65 -1.47
N ASP A 91 21.96 -15.34 -2.60
CA ASP A 91 20.96 -15.34 -3.68
C ASP A 91 19.63 -15.94 -3.23
N VAL A 92 19.64 -17.06 -2.49
CA VAL A 92 18.44 -17.65 -1.91
C VAL A 92 17.80 -16.70 -0.89
N VAL A 93 18.61 -16.09 -0.03
CA VAL A 93 18.12 -15.08 0.94
C VAL A 93 17.54 -13.87 0.23
N PHE A 94 18.18 -13.43 -0.87
CA PHE A 94 17.68 -12.33 -1.69
C PHE A 94 16.32 -12.65 -2.31
N GLU A 95 16.16 -13.82 -2.91
CA GLU A 95 14.88 -14.21 -3.51
C GLU A 95 13.77 -14.28 -2.45
N LEU A 96 14.03 -14.88 -1.30
CA LEU A 96 13.06 -14.94 -0.19
C LEU A 96 12.73 -13.55 0.36
N HIS A 97 13.71 -12.66 0.46
CA HIS A 97 13.49 -11.26 0.84
C HIS A 97 12.56 -10.56 -0.15
N CYS A 98 12.83 -10.71 -1.44
CA CYS A 98 12.03 -10.09 -2.50
C CYS A 98 10.57 -10.59 -2.46
N ARG A 99 10.37 -11.91 -2.28
CA ARG A 99 9.05 -12.52 -2.12
C ARG A 99 8.30 -11.98 -0.90
N ASP A 100 8.95 -11.86 0.25
CA ASP A 100 8.34 -11.22 1.43
C ASP A 100 8.02 -9.75 1.17
N TYR A 101 8.95 -9.01 0.58
CA TYR A 101 8.84 -7.58 0.36
C TYR A 101 7.63 -7.21 -0.50
N ILE A 102 7.42 -7.92 -1.59
CA ILE A 102 6.32 -7.69 -2.54
C ILE A 102 4.97 -8.11 -1.97
N ASN A 103 4.93 -9.16 -1.14
CA ASN A 103 3.68 -9.88 -0.86
C ASN A 103 3.18 -9.78 0.58
N ARG A 104 3.94 -9.16 1.50
CA ARG A 104 3.51 -9.01 2.90
C ARG A 104 2.35 -8.02 3.02
N HIS A 105 1.37 -8.36 3.83
CA HIS A 105 0.19 -7.55 4.13
C HIS A 105 0.37 -6.80 5.44
N ALA A 106 -0.19 -5.59 5.50
CA ALA A 106 -0.37 -4.89 6.76
C ALA A 106 -1.37 -5.65 7.65
N ILE A 107 -1.02 -5.78 8.92
CA ILE A 107 -1.90 -6.22 10.00
C ILE A 107 -2.28 -4.95 10.74
N SER A 108 -3.56 -4.61 10.73
CA SER A 108 -4.07 -3.42 11.39
C SER A 108 -4.59 -3.73 12.80
N ASP A 109 -4.68 -2.70 13.63
CA ASP A 109 -5.38 -2.74 14.89
C ASP A 109 -6.90 -2.96 14.71
N LYS A 110 -7.64 -3.15 15.81
CA LYS A 110 -9.10 -3.37 15.77
C LYS A 110 -9.86 -2.22 15.13
N GLY A 111 -9.33 -1.00 15.19
CA GLY A 111 -9.91 0.18 14.56
C GLY A 111 -9.63 0.28 13.07
N TYR A 112 -8.72 -0.55 12.53
CA TYR A 112 -8.19 -0.45 11.16
C TYR A 112 -7.53 0.89 10.82
N ILE A 113 -7.11 1.64 11.84
CA ILE A 113 -6.52 2.97 11.69
C ILE A 113 -4.99 2.86 11.65
N LYS A 114 -4.42 1.91 12.40
CA LYS A 114 -2.98 1.79 12.56
C LYS A 114 -2.49 0.42 12.14
N GLU A 115 -1.48 0.40 11.28
CA GLU A 115 -0.68 -0.80 11.06
C GLU A 115 0.10 -1.14 12.32
N ILE A 116 -0.14 -2.34 12.86
CA ILE A 116 0.58 -2.88 14.01
C ILE A 116 1.67 -3.86 13.61
N GLY A 117 1.62 -4.41 12.39
CA GLY A 117 2.74 -5.16 11.80
C GLY A 117 2.48 -5.71 10.42
N LYS A 118 3.36 -6.62 9.97
CA LYS A 118 3.25 -7.28 8.66
C LYS A 118 3.08 -8.79 8.80
N GLY A 119 2.26 -9.38 7.94
CA GLY A 119 2.07 -10.83 7.82
C GLY A 119 2.08 -11.29 6.37
N LEU A 120 2.61 -12.49 6.12
CA LEU A 120 2.64 -13.07 4.78
C LEU A 120 1.51 -14.12 4.62
N TYR A 121 0.44 -13.73 3.91
CA TYR A 121 -0.76 -14.54 3.71
C TYR A 121 -0.84 -15.07 2.28
N LEU A 122 -0.25 -16.25 2.00
CA LEU A 122 -0.03 -16.69 0.62
C LEU A 122 -1.31 -16.78 -0.24
N ASP A 123 -2.48 -17.06 0.35
CA ASP A 123 -3.74 -17.07 -0.40
C ASP A 123 -4.21 -15.67 -0.75
N LEU A 124 -3.93 -14.66 0.08
CA LEU A 124 -4.20 -13.26 -0.26
C LEU A 124 -3.21 -12.71 -1.30
N CYS A 125 -1.97 -13.20 -1.31
CA CYS A 125 -0.98 -12.88 -2.36
C CYS A 125 -1.42 -13.32 -3.77
N ALA A 126 -2.56 -14.03 -3.89
CA ALA A 126 -3.12 -14.51 -5.12
C ALA A 126 -4.03 -13.51 -5.84
N TYR A 127 -4.46 -12.43 -5.16
CA TYR A 127 -5.44 -11.49 -5.69
C TYR A 127 -4.74 -10.20 -6.10
N ASP A 128 -5.10 -9.71 -7.27
CA ASP A 128 -4.53 -8.49 -7.81
C ASP A 128 -5.16 -7.23 -7.20
N HIS A 129 -4.43 -6.14 -7.38
CA HIS A 129 -4.86 -4.82 -6.95
C HIS A 129 -5.98 -4.27 -7.83
N SER A 130 -6.95 -3.60 -7.21
CA SER A 130 -7.74 -2.57 -7.88
C SER A 130 -7.88 -1.35 -6.99
N CYS A 131 -7.76 -0.20 -7.63
CA CYS A 131 -8.03 1.12 -7.07
C CYS A 131 -9.54 1.39 -6.93
N ARG A 132 -10.38 0.53 -7.52
CA ARG A 132 -11.84 0.39 -7.27
C ARG A 132 -12.10 -1.06 -6.85
N PRO A 133 -11.73 -1.45 -5.63
CA PRO A 133 -11.81 -2.84 -5.20
C PRO A 133 -13.27 -3.27 -5.01
N ASN A 134 -13.52 -4.56 -5.14
CA ASN A 134 -14.80 -5.18 -4.78
C ASN A 134 -14.69 -6.10 -3.56
N ALA A 135 -13.49 -6.25 -3.00
CA ALA A 135 -13.26 -6.97 -1.76
C ALA A 135 -12.31 -6.19 -0.84
N ILE A 136 -12.35 -6.55 0.44
CA ILE A 136 -11.46 -6.05 1.48
C ILE A 136 -10.97 -7.24 2.32
N PHE A 137 -9.73 -7.20 2.77
CA PHE A 137 -9.28 -8.13 3.80
C PHE A 137 -9.29 -7.44 5.17
N THR A 138 -9.72 -8.17 6.19
CA THR A 138 -9.75 -7.73 7.58
C THR A 138 -8.87 -8.63 8.44
N CYS A 139 -8.24 -8.08 9.47
CA CYS A 139 -7.41 -8.84 10.40
C CYS A 139 -8.10 -8.94 11.76
N ASP A 140 -8.29 -10.17 12.25
CA ASP A 140 -8.56 -10.45 13.66
C ASP A 140 -7.31 -11.06 14.28
N GLY A 141 -6.52 -10.21 14.94
CA GLY A 141 -5.17 -10.54 15.34
C GLY A 141 -4.32 -10.92 14.13
N PHE A 142 -3.89 -12.17 14.05
CA PHE A 142 -3.09 -12.69 12.93
C PHE A 142 -3.93 -13.37 11.85
N VAL A 143 -5.25 -13.48 12.00
CA VAL A 143 -6.12 -14.12 11.02
C VAL A 143 -6.62 -13.07 10.03
N ALA A 144 -6.13 -13.14 8.78
CA ALA A 144 -6.65 -12.31 7.70
C ALA A 144 -7.82 -13.01 7.00
N THR A 145 -8.92 -12.30 6.80
CA THR A 145 -10.15 -12.80 6.16
C THR A 145 -10.49 -11.90 4.98
N LEU A 146 -10.58 -12.45 3.78
CA LEU A 146 -11.08 -11.74 2.60
C LEU A 146 -12.61 -11.72 2.59
N ARG A 147 -13.21 -10.57 2.33
CA ARG A 147 -14.67 -10.36 2.28
C ARG A 147 -15.03 -9.56 1.04
N GLY A 148 -16.05 -10.02 0.32
CA GLY A 148 -16.68 -9.22 -0.72
C GLY A 148 -17.40 -8.01 -0.12
N LEU A 149 -17.37 -6.88 -0.81
CA LEU A 149 -18.06 -5.66 -0.40
C LEU A 149 -19.58 -5.74 -0.61
N ASN A 150 -20.05 -6.72 -1.38
CA ASN A 150 -21.46 -7.03 -1.57
C ASN A 150 -21.64 -8.52 -1.88
N SER A 151 -22.90 -8.97 -1.93
CA SER A 151 -23.28 -10.37 -2.15
C SER A 151 -22.92 -10.94 -3.52
N ASN A 152 -22.60 -10.08 -4.50
CA ASN A 152 -22.35 -10.50 -5.89
C ASN A 152 -20.88 -10.83 -6.14
N VAL A 153 -20.01 -10.67 -5.13
CA VAL A 153 -18.58 -10.91 -5.25
C VAL A 153 -18.28 -12.37 -4.97
N ASP A 154 -17.85 -13.09 -6.00
CA ASP A 154 -17.27 -14.42 -5.85
C ASP A 154 -15.81 -14.30 -5.39
N ILE A 155 -15.60 -14.37 -4.08
CA ILE A 155 -14.28 -14.30 -3.47
C ILE A 155 -13.34 -15.43 -3.92
N THR A 156 -13.84 -16.51 -4.51
CA THR A 156 -13.00 -17.61 -5.00
C THR A 156 -12.42 -17.35 -6.38
N ASN A 157 -13.06 -16.46 -7.15
CA ASN A 157 -12.61 -16.06 -8.48
C ASN A 157 -11.60 -14.91 -8.41
N ARG A 158 -10.32 -15.27 -8.46
CA ARG A 158 -9.17 -14.35 -8.40
C ARG A 158 -9.05 -13.42 -9.60
N SER A 159 -9.70 -13.74 -10.72
CA SER A 159 -9.64 -12.91 -11.94
C SER A 159 -10.65 -11.76 -11.90
N THR A 160 -11.63 -11.84 -11.00
CA THR A 160 -12.71 -10.85 -10.86
C THR A 160 -12.76 -10.22 -9.48
N THR A 161 -12.05 -10.77 -8.50
CA THR A 161 -11.99 -10.26 -7.13
C THR A 161 -10.70 -9.51 -6.89
N PHE A 162 -10.83 -8.25 -6.48
CA PHE A 162 -9.70 -7.34 -6.28
C PHE A 162 -9.84 -6.63 -4.94
N TYR A 163 -8.73 -6.49 -4.22
CA TYR A 163 -8.64 -5.63 -3.04
C TYR A 163 -7.56 -4.56 -3.25
N THR A 164 -7.54 -3.52 -2.41
CA THR A 164 -6.56 -2.42 -2.55
C THR A 164 -5.27 -2.72 -1.79
N TYR A 165 -4.12 -2.39 -2.38
CA TYR A 165 -2.79 -2.54 -1.75
C TYR A 165 -2.34 -1.25 -1.05
N ILE A 166 -3.02 -0.16 -1.36
CA ILE A 166 -2.68 1.22 -0.99
C ILE A 166 -3.92 1.92 -0.44
N ASP A 167 -3.73 3.10 0.14
CA ASP A 167 -4.82 3.99 0.51
C ASP A 167 -5.58 4.47 -0.74
N LEU A 168 -6.91 4.52 -0.65
CA LEU A 168 -7.79 4.97 -1.72
C LEU A 168 -8.02 6.49 -1.71
N LEU A 169 -7.65 7.18 -0.63
CA LEU A 169 -7.80 8.63 -0.46
C LEU A 169 -6.72 9.44 -1.20
N SER A 170 -5.73 8.79 -1.80
CA SER A 170 -4.70 9.44 -2.60
C SER A 170 -5.17 9.76 -4.03
N SER A 171 -4.58 10.79 -4.63
CA SER A 171 -4.78 11.17 -6.03
C SER A 171 -4.34 10.07 -7.02
N LEU A 172 -4.81 10.12 -8.26
CA LEU A 172 -4.39 9.20 -9.33
C LEU A 172 -2.86 9.10 -9.46
N GLN A 173 -2.17 10.24 -9.42
CA GLN A 173 -0.72 10.34 -9.59
C GLN A 173 0.02 9.68 -8.43
N GLN A 174 -0.43 9.91 -7.20
CA GLN A 174 0.13 9.28 -6.00
C GLN A 174 -0.08 7.78 -6.03
N ARG A 175 -1.28 7.31 -6.34
CA ARG A 175 -1.59 5.88 -6.40
C ARG A 175 -0.75 5.16 -7.44
N LYS A 176 -0.66 5.70 -8.67
CA LYS A 176 0.21 5.16 -9.72
C LYS A 176 1.67 5.12 -9.28
N LYS A 177 2.15 6.20 -8.65
CA LYS A 177 3.53 6.25 -8.12
C LYS A 177 3.78 5.22 -7.03
N GLN A 178 2.90 5.10 -6.04
CA GLN A 178 3.03 4.12 -4.95
C GLN A 178 3.06 2.68 -5.48
N LEU A 179 2.18 2.36 -6.44
CA LEU A 179 2.12 1.04 -7.06
C LEU A 179 3.38 0.74 -7.87
N GLN A 180 3.86 1.71 -8.65
CA GLN A 180 5.09 1.58 -9.42
C GLN A 180 6.33 1.45 -8.53
N ASP A 181 6.44 2.26 -7.47
CA ASP A 181 7.61 2.28 -6.58
C ASP A 181 7.72 1.02 -5.73
N THR A 182 6.60 0.39 -5.36
CA THR A 182 6.59 -0.76 -4.42
C THR A 182 6.35 -2.10 -5.11
N TRP A 183 5.46 -2.15 -6.11
CA TRP A 183 5.04 -3.38 -6.81
C TRP A 183 5.44 -3.40 -8.29
N TYR A 184 6.10 -2.34 -8.79
CA TYR A 184 6.68 -2.28 -10.13
C TYR A 184 5.69 -2.50 -11.27
N PHE A 185 4.44 -2.04 -11.12
CA PHE A 185 3.43 -2.07 -12.18
C PHE A 185 2.63 -0.76 -12.27
N ASP A 186 2.08 -0.51 -13.47
CA ASP A 186 1.16 0.59 -13.72
C ASP A 186 -0.29 0.09 -13.69
N CYS A 187 -1.11 0.64 -12.81
CA CYS A 187 -2.49 0.21 -12.62
C CYS A 187 -3.39 0.71 -13.76
N GLN A 188 -4.17 -0.22 -14.33
CA GLN A 188 -5.10 0.01 -15.43
C GLN A 188 -6.54 -0.34 -15.05
N CYS A 189 -6.86 -0.31 -13.75
CA CYS A 189 -8.23 -0.57 -13.29
C CYS A 189 -9.19 0.56 -13.72
N GLU A 190 -10.50 0.29 -13.63
CA GLU A 190 -11.58 1.22 -14.00
C GLU A 190 -11.37 2.64 -13.45
N ARG A 191 -11.02 2.80 -12.16
CA ARG A 191 -10.80 4.12 -11.56
C ARG A 191 -9.52 4.81 -12.08
N CYS A 192 -8.49 4.07 -12.47
CA CYS A 192 -7.24 4.66 -12.96
C CYS A 192 -7.33 5.12 -14.42
N ILE A 193 -8.25 4.55 -15.19
CA ILE A 193 -8.52 4.94 -16.58
C ILE A 193 -9.70 5.91 -16.70
N ASP A 194 -10.42 6.16 -15.61
CA ASP A 194 -11.55 7.09 -15.58
C ASP A 194 -11.05 8.53 -15.77
N PRO A 195 -11.42 9.23 -16.86
CA PRO A 195 -11.00 10.60 -17.10
C PRO A 195 -11.53 11.58 -16.03
N SER A 196 -12.53 11.19 -15.22
CA SER A 196 -13.09 12.00 -14.14
C SER A 196 -12.37 11.86 -12.78
N ASP A 197 -11.43 10.93 -12.61
CA ASP A 197 -10.68 10.72 -11.35
C ASP A 197 -9.54 11.75 -11.16
N HIS A 198 -9.87 13.04 -11.33
CA HIS A 198 -8.94 14.16 -11.18
C HIS A 198 -9.32 15.13 -10.06
N LEU A 199 -10.49 14.95 -9.43
CA LEU A 199 -11.07 15.84 -8.42
C LEU A 199 -10.10 16.26 -7.31
N LEU A 200 -9.31 15.32 -6.78
CA LEU A 200 -8.34 15.57 -5.71
C LEU A 200 -7.19 16.49 -6.13
N THR A 201 -7.04 16.74 -7.43
CA THR A 201 -5.98 17.56 -8.03
C THR A 201 -6.53 18.65 -8.94
N SER A 202 -7.84 18.87 -8.89
CA SER A 202 -8.51 19.93 -9.62
C SER A 202 -8.49 21.24 -8.85
N ILE A 203 -8.57 22.33 -9.60
CA ILE A 203 -8.83 23.67 -9.06
C ILE A 203 -10.13 24.20 -9.62
N LEU A 204 -10.72 25.15 -8.90
CA LEU A 204 -11.84 25.93 -9.42
C LEU A 204 -11.29 27.08 -10.25
N CYS A 205 -11.90 27.33 -11.41
CA CYS A 205 -11.56 28.47 -12.25
C CYS A 205 -11.71 29.79 -11.46
N PRO A 206 -10.65 30.60 -11.31
CA PRO A 206 -10.72 31.87 -10.57
C PRO A 206 -11.53 32.94 -11.32
N ASN A 207 -11.67 32.79 -12.63
CA ASN A 207 -12.34 33.75 -13.50
C ASN A 207 -13.84 33.48 -13.67
N CYS A 208 -14.34 32.32 -13.22
CA CYS A 208 -15.77 32.03 -13.28
C CYS A 208 -16.52 32.89 -12.25
N PRO A 209 -17.64 33.53 -12.64
CA PRO A 209 -18.42 34.36 -11.73
C PRO A 209 -18.99 33.51 -10.59
N VAL A 210 -19.00 34.07 -9.38
CA VAL A 210 -19.63 33.47 -8.19
C VAL A 210 -20.95 34.19 -7.96
N SER A 211 -22.09 33.54 -8.20
CA SER A 211 -23.38 34.10 -7.82
C SER A 211 -23.82 33.59 -6.46
N PHE A 212 -24.08 34.49 -5.52
CA PHE A 212 -24.59 34.17 -4.17
C PHE A 212 -25.99 33.52 -4.15
N HIS A 213 -26.70 33.52 -5.27
CA HIS A 213 -28.12 33.11 -5.35
C HIS A 213 -28.42 32.04 -6.40
N VAL A 214 -27.42 31.58 -7.17
CA VAL A 214 -27.55 30.50 -8.15
C VAL A 214 -26.28 29.68 -8.08
N THR A 215 -26.39 28.35 -8.05
CA THR A 215 -25.27 27.41 -8.20
C THR A 215 -24.69 27.48 -9.61
N LEU A 216 -24.13 28.62 -10.02
CA LEU A 216 -23.18 28.66 -11.11
C LEU A 216 -21.82 28.24 -10.53
N GLU A 217 -21.65 26.93 -10.40
CA GLU A 217 -20.41 26.33 -9.91
C GLU A 217 -19.25 26.76 -10.81
N ARG A 218 -18.17 27.29 -10.21
CA ARG A 218 -16.94 27.57 -10.97
C ARG A 218 -16.55 26.31 -11.74
N ALA A 219 -16.07 26.47 -12.97
CA ALA A 219 -15.60 25.30 -13.71
C ALA A 219 -14.47 24.60 -12.93
N GLU A 220 -14.58 23.28 -12.84
CA GLU A 220 -13.49 22.43 -12.40
C GLU A 220 -12.43 22.37 -13.50
N ILE A 221 -11.17 22.52 -13.11
CA ILE A 221 -10.03 22.49 -14.00
C ILE A 221 -9.05 21.47 -13.43
N SER A 222 -8.90 20.33 -14.08
CA SER A 222 -7.84 19.38 -13.74
C SER A 222 -6.47 20.04 -13.94
N ILE A 223 -5.53 19.90 -13.01
CA ILE A 223 -4.15 20.40 -13.21
C ILE A 223 -3.31 19.37 -13.96
N PHE A 224 -3.45 18.09 -13.62
CA PHE A 224 -2.71 16.99 -14.24
C PHE A 224 -3.53 16.31 -15.36
N GLY A 225 -2.85 15.46 -16.15
CA GLY A 225 -3.46 14.72 -17.25
C GLY A 225 -3.68 15.55 -18.52
N GLU A 226 -3.88 14.84 -19.63
CA GLU A 226 -4.21 15.42 -20.93
C GLU A 226 -5.66 15.87 -20.94
N GLN A 227 -5.88 17.12 -21.35
CA GLN A 227 -7.21 17.72 -21.44
C GLN A 227 -7.22 18.62 -22.68
N SER A 228 -8.33 18.63 -23.42
CA SER A 228 -8.47 19.39 -24.67
C SER A 228 -8.23 20.89 -24.51
N TYR A 229 -8.55 21.42 -23.34
CA TYR A 229 -8.46 22.83 -22.99
C TYR A 229 -7.09 23.24 -22.42
N LYS A 230 -6.11 22.32 -22.39
CA LYS A 230 -4.73 22.57 -21.98
C LYS A 230 -3.80 22.55 -23.19
N ASN A 231 -3.10 23.65 -23.41
CA ASN A 231 -2.04 23.70 -24.40
C ASN A 231 -0.75 23.13 -23.83
N ILE A 232 -0.36 21.93 -24.28
CA ILE A 232 0.86 21.23 -23.80
C ILE A 232 2.14 22.05 -24.04
N LYS A 233 2.22 22.81 -25.14
CA LYS A 233 3.43 23.55 -25.51
C LYS A 233 3.59 24.84 -24.71
N SER A 234 2.51 25.59 -24.51
CA SER A 234 2.57 26.86 -23.77
C SER A 234 2.26 26.71 -22.28
N GLY A 235 1.74 25.55 -21.85
CA GLY A 235 1.23 25.32 -20.50
C GLY A 235 -0.09 26.03 -20.21
N ILE A 236 -0.62 26.85 -21.14
CA ILE A 236 -1.82 27.67 -20.90
C ILE A 236 -3.05 26.76 -20.76
N ILE A 237 -3.84 27.01 -19.72
CA ILE A 237 -5.15 26.39 -19.50
C ILE A 237 -6.23 27.41 -19.83
N THR A 238 -7.14 27.06 -20.73
CA THR A 238 -8.33 27.84 -21.02
C THR A 238 -9.53 27.21 -20.31
N CYS A 239 -10.33 28.01 -19.63
CA CYS A 239 -11.53 27.49 -18.95
C CYS A 239 -12.64 27.22 -19.98
N ASP A 240 -13.15 26.00 -20.06
CA ASP A 240 -14.24 25.64 -20.98
C ASP A 240 -15.57 26.35 -20.69
N LYS A 241 -15.76 26.85 -19.47
CA LYS A 241 -16.99 27.54 -19.07
C LYS A 241 -16.99 29.04 -19.38
N CYS A 242 -15.91 29.74 -19.03
CA CYS A 242 -15.84 31.20 -19.23
C CYS A 242 -14.97 31.62 -20.43
N GLY A 243 -14.28 30.68 -21.08
CA GLY A 243 -13.39 30.94 -22.22
C GLY A 243 -12.11 31.71 -21.87
N LEU A 244 -11.95 32.15 -20.62
CA LEU A 244 -10.79 32.92 -20.18
C LEU A 244 -9.61 32.00 -19.91
N SER A 245 -8.43 32.46 -20.32
CA SER A 245 -7.18 31.83 -19.93
C SER A 245 -6.97 32.01 -18.43
N VAL A 246 -6.69 30.91 -17.73
CA VAL A 246 -6.26 30.96 -16.34
C VAL A 246 -4.80 31.40 -16.37
N PHE A 247 -4.51 32.68 -16.09
CA PHE A 247 -3.14 33.21 -16.23
C PHE A 247 -2.17 32.54 -15.24
N PHE A 248 -1.00 32.20 -15.77
CA PHE A 248 -0.14 31.08 -15.36
C PHE A 248 1.10 31.54 -14.59
N GLN A 249 1.14 31.33 -13.28
CA GLN A 249 2.19 30.55 -12.58
C GLN A 249 1.82 30.49 -11.11
N ASP A 250 1.53 31.63 -10.48
CA ASP A 250 1.36 31.70 -9.03
C ASP A 250 0.17 30.88 -8.54
N TYR A 251 -1.01 31.00 -9.15
CA TYR A 251 -2.21 30.29 -8.66
C TYR A 251 -2.13 28.76 -8.80
N VAL A 252 -1.67 28.27 -9.96
CA VAL A 252 -1.52 26.82 -10.20
C VAL A 252 -0.35 26.28 -9.38
N MET A 253 0.77 27.01 -9.30
CA MET A 253 1.92 26.59 -8.48
C MET A 253 1.59 26.62 -6.99
N GLU A 254 0.82 27.60 -6.52
CA GLU A 254 0.32 27.67 -5.15
C GLU A 254 -0.59 26.47 -4.85
N ALA A 255 -1.53 26.15 -5.75
CA ALA A 255 -2.38 24.97 -5.60
C ALA A 255 -1.55 23.67 -5.57
N VAL A 256 -0.57 23.51 -6.47
CA VAL A 256 0.33 22.34 -6.48
C VAL A 256 1.20 22.29 -5.22
N ASN A 257 1.69 23.44 -4.75
CA ASN A 257 2.47 23.51 -3.52
C ASN A 257 1.62 23.20 -2.29
N ALA A 258 0.36 23.63 -2.26
CA ALA A 258 -0.60 23.28 -1.23
C ALA A 258 -0.90 21.78 -1.23
N MET A 259 -1.12 21.17 -2.41
CA MET A 259 -1.28 19.71 -2.53
C MET A 259 -0.05 18.97 -2.00
N ARG A 260 1.16 19.36 -2.44
CA ARG A 260 2.43 18.78 -1.94
C ARG A 260 2.65 19.00 -0.45
N PHE A 261 2.16 20.11 0.09
CA PHE A 261 2.24 20.38 1.53
C PHE A 261 1.29 19.46 2.28
N ILE A 262 0.04 19.31 1.83
CA ILE A 262 -0.92 18.36 2.39
C ILE A 262 -0.37 16.94 2.34
N ASP A 263 0.22 16.55 1.22
CA ASP A 263 0.86 15.24 1.05
C ASP A 263 1.96 15.02 2.08
N ARG A 264 2.87 15.99 2.23
CA ARG A 264 3.91 15.94 3.28
C ARG A 264 3.30 15.87 4.67
N VAL A 265 2.25 16.64 4.98
CA VAL A 265 1.59 16.59 6.29
C VAL A 265 0.91 15.24 6.54
N ILE A 266 0.36 14.60 5.51
CA ILE A 266 -0.25 13.26 5.60
C ILE A 266 0.83 12.19 5.80
N ASP A 267 1.91 12.26 5.02
CA ASP A 267 3.05 11.35 5.11
C ASP A 267 3.82 11.52 6.43
N ASP A 268 3.92 12.76 6.93
CA ASP A 268 4.59 13.15 8.18
C ASP A 268 3.66 13.11 9.41
N ARG A 269 2.54 12.36 9.40
CA ARG A 269 1.70 12.12 10.61
C ARG A 269 2.40 11.27 11.70
N GLU A 270 3.67 11.56 11.96
CA GLU A 270 4.32 11.50 13.27
C GLU A 270 4.52 12.88 13.93
N VAL A 271 3.88 13.97 13.46
CA VAL A 271 3.90 15.24 14.22
C VAL A 271 2.71 15.31 15.19
N GLU A 272 3.00 14.86 16.40
CA GLU A 272 2.51 15.37 17.69
C GLU A 272 1.00 15.37 17.94
N GLN A 273 0.65 14.56 18.95
CA GLN A 273 -0.36 14.91 19.94
C GLN A 273 -0.25 16.41 20.29
N VAL A 274 -1.12 17.24 19.70
CA VAL A 274 -1.44 18.54 20.28
C VAL A 274 -2.45 18.31 21.40
N ARG A 275 -1.93 17.74 22.49
CA ARG A 275 -2.24 17.91 23.93
C ARG A 275 -1.81 16.70 24.74
#